data_AF-A0A7C5MB10-F1
#
_entry.id   AF-A0A7C5MB10-F1
#
_cell.length_a   1.000
_cell.length_b   1.000
_cell.length_c   1.000
_cell.angle_alpha   90.00
_cell.angle_beta   90.00
_cell.angle_gamma   90.00
#
_symmetry.space_group_name_H-M   'P 1'
#
loop_
_entity.id
_entity.type
_entity.pdbx_description
1 polymer ?
#
loop_
_entity_poly.entity_id
_entity_poly.type
_entity_poly.pdbx_seq_one_letter_code
_entity_poly.pdbx_strand_id
1 'polypeptide(L)'
;FNEVLERFKKIDGQSYRKIVEKWMKSAMAEIGNDIVIIAFRDEDREVAEKLGLEVKKGKEKVLGGFIAQSKNGDVIIDYRIESIMEREKNTLRAKIGNVLFGG
;
A
#
# COMPACT_ATOMS: atom_id res chain seq x y z
N PHE A 1 2.48 -17.50 -3.74
CA PHE A 1 2.33 -16.41 -2.74
C PHE A 1 3.65 -16.15 -2.02
N ASN A 2 4.22 -17.15 -1.32
CA ASN A 2 5.52 -17.00 -0.64
C ASN A 2 6.66 -16.55 -1.58
N GLU A 3 6.71 -17.07 -2.80
CA GLU A 3 7.73 -16.64 -3.79
C GLU A 3 7.60 -15.16 -4.19
N VAL A 4 6.38 -14.63 -4.26
CA VAL A 4 6.12 -13.22 -4.59
C VAL A 4 6.56 -12.31 -3.44
N LEU A 5 6.34 -12.73 -2.18
CA LEU A 5 6.85 -12.04 -0.99
C LEU A 5 8.38 -11.99 -1.00
N GLU A 6 9.03 -13.09 -1.31
CA GLU A 6 10.50 -13.16 -1.38
C GLU A 6 11.08 -12.31 -2.51
N ARG A 7 10.41 -12.23 -3.66
CA ARG A 7 10.79 -11.30 -4.74
C ARG A 7 10.62 -9.85 -4.32
N PHE A 8 9.53 -9.52 -3.60
CA PHE A 8 9.29 -8.16 -3.13
C PHE A 8 10.33 -7.71 -2.10
N LYS A 9 10.74 -8.58 -1.18
CA LYS A 9 11.83 -8.30 -0.22
C LYS A 9 13.16 -7.95 -0.88
N LYS A 10 13.37 -8.37 -2.13
CA LYS A 10 14.60 -8.14 -2.92
C LYS A 10 14.52 -6.94 -3.86
N ILE A 11 13.38 -6.24 -3.90
CA ILE A 11 13.28 -5.00 -4.67
C ILE A 11 14.29 -3.99 -4.10
N ASP A 12 15.04 -3.35 -4.98
CA ASP A 12 15.96 -2.29 -4.60
C ASP A 12 15.20 -1.04 -4.11
N GLY A 13 15.83 -0.25 -3.25
CA GLY A 13 15.17 0.90 -2.63
C GLY A 13 14.68 1.97 -3.63
N GLN A 14 15.28 2.09 -4.82
CA GLN A 14 14.83 3.07 -5.81
C GLN A 14 13.54 2.60 -6.51
N SER A 15 13.50 1.34 -6.92
CA SER A 15 12.31 0.71 -7.49
C SER A 15 11.17 0.71 -6.47
N TYR A 16 11.47 0.43 -5.20
CA TYR A 16 10.51 0.49 -4.11
C TYR A 16 9.88 1.88 -3.97
N ARG A 17 10.70 2.94 -3.87
CA ARG A 17 10.22 4.33 -3.76
C ARG A 17 9.28 4.72 -4.91
N LYS A 18 9.57 4.29 -6.15
CA LYS A 18 8.70 4.56 -7.31
C LYS A 18 7.32 3.91 -7.18
N ILE A 19 7.27 2.68 -6.65
CA ILE A 19 6.02 1.96 -6.41
C ILE A 19 5.20 2.69 -5.34
N VAL A 20 5.83 3.03 -4.22
CA VAL A 20 5.18 3.74 -3.12
C VAL A 20 4.70 5.12 -3.56
N GLU A 21 5.49 5.86 -4.33
CA GLU A 21 5.10 7.17 -4.87
C GLU A 21 3.85 7.06 -5.74
N LYS A 22 3.76 6.02 -6.58
CA LYS A 22 2.58 5.77 -7.40
C LYS A 22 1.34 5.49 -6.52
N TRP A 23 1.49 4.66 -5.50
CA TRP A 23 0.40 4.35 -4.58
C TRP A 23 -0.05 5.58 -3.77
N MET A 24 0.88 6.42 -3.30
CA MET A 24 0.53 7.65 -2.59
C MET A 24 -0.22 8.64 -3.48
N LYS A 25 0.19 8.78 -4.75
CA LYS A 25 -0.57 9.59 -5.73
C LYS A 25 -1.97 9.04 -5.97
N SER A 26 -2.13 7.72 -6.02
CA SER A 26 -3.46 7.10 -6.08
C SER A 26 -4.30 7.40 -4.84
N ALA A 27 -3.71 7.30 -3.65
CA ALA A 27 -4.39 7.64 -2.40
C ALA A 27 -4.83 9.11 -2.36
N MET A 28 -3.98 10.04 -2.82
CA MET A 28 -4.31 11.46 -2.94
C MET A 28 -5.46 11.70 -3.92
N ALA A 29 -5.48 10.98 -5.05
CA ALA A 29 -6.56 11.09 -6.03
C ALA A 29 -7.90 10.56 -5.48
N GLU A 30 -7.87 9.58 -4.60
CA GLU A 30 -9.06 8.94 -4.03
C GLU A 30 -9.61 9.68 -2.79
N ILE A 31 -8.72 10.11 -1.88
CA ILE A 31 -9.10 10.77 -0.61
C ILE A 31 -9.18 12.30 -0.77
N GLY A 32 -8.35 12.88 -1.63
CA GLY A 32 -8.13 14.32 -1.71
C GLY A 32 -6.90 14.78 -0.90
N ASN A 33 -6.79 16.09 -0.72
CA ASN A 33 -5.58 16.73 -0.18
C ASN A 33 -5.43 16.65 1.35
N ASP A 34 -6.50 16.37 2.08
CA ASP A 34 -6.47 16.23 3.55
C ASP A 34 -6.19 14.79 3.97
N ILE A 35 -4.97 14.36 3.70
CA ILE A 35 -4.50 12.99 3.91
C ILE A 35 -3.33 12.96 4.91
N VAL A 36 -3.33 11.93 5.75
CA VAL A 36 -2.26 11.57 6.67
C VAL A 36 -1.74 10.20 6.27
N ILE A 37 -0.43 10.08 6.12
CA ILE A 37 0.26 8.85 5.78
C ILE A 37 0.83 8.22 7.04
N ILE A 38 0.44 6.99 7.34
CA ILE A 38 1.09 6.16 8.36
C ILE A 38 2.15 5.33 7.65
N ALA A 39 3.41 5.74 7.80
CA ALA A 39 4.57 5.13 7.15
C ALA A 39 5.23 4.08 8.07
N PHE A 40 5.70 2.97 7.49
CA PHE A 40 6.29 1.87 8.24
C PHE A 40 7.79 1.68 7.97
N ARG A 41 8.28 2.11 6.81
CA ARG A 41 9.71 2.22 6.48
C ARG A 41 10.15 3.66 6.27
N ASP A 42 11.46 3.86 6.31
CA ASP A 42 12.06 5.16 6.03
C ASP A 42 11.82 5.57 4.58
N GLU A 43 11.88 4.65 3.63
CA GLU A 43 11.57 4.96 2.22
C GLU A 43 10.10 5.38 2.02
N ASP A 44 9.17 4.84 2.81
CA ASP A 44 7.76 5.26 2.77
C ASP A 44 7.62 6.70 3.25
N ARG A 45 8.27 7.00 4.38
CA ARG A 45 8.30 8.33 4.97
C ARG A 45 8.94 9.35 4.03
N GLU A 46 10.10 9.05 3.46
CA GLU A 46 10.82 9.92 2.52
C GLU A 46 9.95 10.30 1.32
N VAL A 47 9.21 9.33 0.76
CA VAL A 47 8.32 9.58 -0.37
C VAL A 47 7.15 10.47 0.04
N ALA A 48 6.54 10.24 1.20
CA ALA A 48 5.44 11.07 1.69
C ALA A 48 5.88 12.51 1.99
N GLU A 49 7.03 12.69 2.64
CA GLU A 49 7.61 14.01 2.92
C GLU A 49 7.95 14.76 1.62
N LYS A 50 8.50 14.07 0.61
CA LYS A 50 8.74 14.64 -0.73
C LYS A 50 7.46 15.11 -1.41
N LEU A 51 6.33 14.46 -1.14
CA LEU A 51 5.02 14.85 -1.67
C LEU A 51 4.30 15.90 -0.81
N GLY A 52 4.92 16.36 0.29
CA GLY A 52 4.35 17.37 1.18
C GLY A 52 3.20 16.86 2.04
N LEU A 53 3.12 15.55 2.28
CA LEU A 53 2.06 14.92 3.06
C LEU A 53 2.39 14.89 4.56
N GLU A 54 1.37 14.94 5.40
CA GLU A 54 1.54 14.70 6.83
C GLU A 54 1.90 13.23 7.06
N VAL A 55 2.95 12.95 7.84
CA VAL A 55 3.43 11.59 8.11
C VAL A 55 3.37 11.27 9.60
N LYS A 56 2.81 10.10 9.91
CA LYS A 56 2.87 9.46 11.23
C LYS A 56 3.66 8.16 11.14
N LYS A 57 4.36 7.83 12.22
CA LYS A 57 5.11 6.57 12.32
C LYS A 57 4.17 5.42 12.68
N GLY A 58 4.13 4.40 11.82
CA GLY A 58 3.51 3.12 12.12
C GLY A 58 4.26 2.37 13.23
N LYS A 59 3.53 1.66 14.09
CA LYS A 59 4.11 0.90 15.22
C LYS A 59 4.33 -0.57 14.91
N GLU A 60 3.69 -1.08 13.86
CA GLU A 60 3.74 -2.49 13.48
C GLU A 60 4.98 -2.78 12.63
N LYS A 61 5.52 -3.99 12.78
CA LYS A 61 6.62 -4.47 11.94
C LYS A 61 6.04 -5.13 10.70
N VAL A 62 6.00 -4.39 9.60
CA VAL A 62 5.48 -4.84 8.29
C VAL A 62 6.57 -4.81 7.24
N LEU A 63 6.31 -5.45 6.10
CA LEU A 63 7.20 -5.47 4.94
C LEU A 63 7.28 -4.13 4.23
N GLY A 64 6.47 -3.14 4.58
CA GLY A 64 6.45 -1.82 3.99
C GLY A 64 5.09 -1.45 3.39
N GLY A 65 5.09 -0.34 2.67
CA GLY A 65 3.89 0.36 2.25
C GLY A 65 3.44 1.32 3.34
N PHE A 66 2.19 1.76 3.24
CA PHE A 66 1.64 2.76 4.16
C PHE A 66 0.14 2.56 4.31
N ILE A 67 -0.42 3.21 5.33
CA ILE A 67 -1.85 3.43 5.41
C ILE A 67 -2.12 4.90 5.12
N ALA A 68 -3.00 5.16 4.16
CA ALA A 68 -3.51 6.48 3.85
C ALA A 68 -4.82 6.70 4.60
N GLN A 69 -4.93 7.79 5.33
CA GLN A 69 -6.11 8.13 6.10
C GLN A 69 -6.51 9.58 5.86
N SER A 70 -7.78 9.85 5.58
CA SER A 70 -8.30 11.23 5.59
C SER A 70 -8.12 11.84 6.99
N LYS A 71 -7.82 13.14 7.12
CA LYS A 71 -7.63 13.77 8.45
C LYS A 71 -8.80 13.55 9.43
N ASN A 72 -10.03 13.44 8.92
CA ASN A 72 -11.22 13.19 9.72
C ASN A 72 -11.39 11.72 10.14
N GLY A 73 -10.60 10.81 9.57
CA GLY A 73 -10.59 9.38 9.87
C GLY A 73 -11.59 8.53 9.08
N ASP A 74 -12.50 9.14 8.32
CA ASP A 74 -13.62 8.46 7.66
C ASP A 74 -13.20 7.56 6.50
N VAL A 75 -12.13 7.94 5.79
CA VAL A 75 -11.58 7.14 4.67
C VAL A 75 -10.21 6.61 5.05
N ILE A 76 -10.04 5.29 4.93
CA ILE A 76 -8.78 4.58 5.19
C ILE A 76 -8.49 3.66 4.02
N ILE A 77 -7.33 3.83 3.39
CA ILE A 77 -6.85 2.98 2.31
C ILE A 77 -5.54 2.33 2.75
N ASP A 78 -5.55 1.00 2.83
CA ASP A 78 -4.40 0.20 3.25
C ASP A 78 -3.54 -0.21 2.05
N TYR A 79 -2.39 0.44 1.89
CA TYR A 79 -1.37 0.13 0.90
C TYR A 79 -0.18 -0.63 1.49
N ARG A 80 -0.33 -1.28 2.65
CA ARG A 80 0.67 -2.24 3.12
C ARG A 80 0.79 -3.37 2.12
N ILE A 81 2.01 -3.82 1.89
CA ILE A 81 2.31 -4.84 0.87
C ILE A 81 1.55 -6.13 1.18
N GLU A 82 1.53 -6.54 2.44
CA GLU A 82 0.79 -7.72 2.90
C GLU A 82 -0.70 -7.62 2.53
N SER A 83 -1.31 -6.46 2.79
CA SER A 83 -2.72 -6.18 2.48
C SER A 83 -2.99 -6.19 0.97
N ILE A 84 -2.13 -5.55 0.17
CA ILE A 84 -2.25 -5.57 -1.30
C ILE A 84 -2.18 -7.01 -1.81
N MET A 85 -1.20 -7.78 -1.34
CA MET A 85 -1.02 -9.16 -1.77
C MET A 85 -2.22 -10.03 -1.38
N GLU A 86 -2.76 -9.86 -0.18
CA GLU A 86 -3.95 -10.58 0.26
C GLU A 86 -5.18 -10.26 -0.62
N ARG A 87 -5.40 -8.97 -0.93
CA ARG A 87 -6.48 -8.56 -1.86
C ARG A 87 -6.32 -9.19 -3.23
N GLU A 88 -5.13 -9.15 -3.82
CA GLU A 88 -4.86 -9.77 -5.13
C GLU A 88 -5.08 -11.29 -5.12
N LYS A 89 -4.68 -11.96 -4.04
CA LYS A 89 -4.91 -13.40 -3.84
C LYS A 89 -6.41 -13.72 -3.80
N ASN A 90 -7.19 -12.90 -3.12
CA ASN A 90 -8.64 -13.08 -3.02
C ASN A 90 -9.34 -12.79 -4.35
N THR A 91 -8.92 -11.73 -5.06
CA THR A 91 -9.39 -11.42 -6.41
C THR A 91 -9.12 -12.58 -7.38
N LEU A 92 -7.92 -13.17 -7.36
CA LEU A 92 -7.59 -14.30 -8.21
C LEU A 92 -8.44 -15.53 -7.89
N ARG A 93 -8.65 -15.82 -6.60
CA ARG A 93 -9.53 -16.93 -6.17
C ARG A 93 -10.97 -16.72 -6.62
N ALA A 94 -11.50 -15.51 -6.50
CA ALA A 94 -12.85 -15.18 -6.95
C ALA A 94 -12.98 -15.37 -8.47
N LYS A 95 -11.97 -14.94 -9.24
CA LYS A 95 -11.92 -15.17 -10.70
C LYS A 95 -11.91 -16.66 -11.04
N ILE A 96 -11.09 -17.46 -10.37
CA ILE A 96 -11.05 -18.92 -10.56
C ILE A 96 -12.39 -19.55 -10.18
N GLY A 97 -12.98 -19.15 -9.05
CA GLY A 97 -14.29 -19.63 -8.60
C GLY A 97 -15.39 -19.34 -9.61
N ASN A 98 -15.43 -18.13 -10.17
CA ASN A 98 -16.38 -17.76 -11.22
C ASN A 98 -16.18 -18.57 -12.50
N VAL A 99 -14.94 -18.86 -12.90
CA VAL A 99 -14.68 -19.71 -14.08
C VAL A 99 -15.11 -21.16 -13.84
N LEU A 100 -14.91 -21.69 -12.64
CA LEU A 100 -15.17 -23.09 -12.33
C LEU A 100 -16.62 -23.38 -11.91
N PHE A 101 -17.29 -22.42 -11.27
CA PHE A 101 -18.56 -22.61 -10.59
C PHE A 101 -19.56 -21.45 -10.80
N GLY A 102 -19.15 -20.38 -11.48
CA GLY A 102 -20.00 -19.23 -11.79
C GLY A 102 -20.89 -19.51 -12.98
N GLY A 103 -22.00 -20.21 -12.71
CA GLY A 103 -23.22 -20.16 -13.53
C GLY A 103 -24.13 -19.05 -13.06
#